data_AF-A0A7C4D5C7-F1
#
_entry.id   AF-A0A7C4D5C7-F1
#
_cell.length_a   1.000
_cell.length_b   1.000
_cell.length_c   1.000
_cell.angle_alpha   90.00
_cell.angle_beta   90.00
_cell.angle_gamma   90.00
#
_symmetry.space_group_name_H-M   'P 1'
#
loop_
_entity.id
_entity.type
_entity.pdbx_description
1 polymer ?
#
loop_
_entity_poly.entity_id
_entity_poly.type
_entity_poly.pdbx_seq_one_letter_code
_entity_poly.pdbx_strand_id
1 'polypeptide(L)'
;MQRRIYIPILLSILALPILTSHLAASINPSLDNIEAEKAEKILWIANTARRRVEILINLTIINETIIGKIKDAGLEEEWNGNLSLFNEGVELLENAASFFNEEDYLNATTYAMQAMEIFRNVFRNINRILCQANVRKEELIDGRGLLEAINRALARIEKIKNLLVSLEEKGIEVSEVLEILEEAESYLNVTEAIKLLQQGNVSAVSEGMLAQANKLITQALRKLKEKIRESVTERIEQFKRKLERLRERIRERLREMNITEDEFYQHWNFTAKGFWGKHIEILEKVRERLREGINATDLKILGTRMREICLELEMRLRKHEGKEAINITVNVEKIMESKIGRKVTVLLRVTVKNDGNVTVIFPNPAFGIIVEKKVNDRWEFYSSPFSTQSLTFLKPGEIGEVRMRLRAAEPGNYRVRVHAWSREGLVAIESSEFTLP
;
A
#
# COMPACT_ATOMS: atom_id res chain seq x y z
N MET A 1 7.33 17.12 -49.08
CA MET A 1 6.07 17.25 -48.32
C MET A 1 6.37 17.04 -46.84
N GLN A 2 6.56 18.14 -46.10
CA GLN A 2 6.93 18.14 -44.68
C GLN A 2 5.77 17.58 -43.85
N ARG A 3 5.95 16.42 -43.23
CA ARG A 3 4.98 15.90 -42.26
C ARG A 3 5.10 16.70 -40.97
N ARG A 4 4.14 17.60 -40.79
CA ARG A 4 3.89 18.33 -39.55
C ARG A 4 3.65 17.35 -38.40
N ILE A 5 4.06 17.82 -37.24
CA ILE A 5 4.03 17.16 -35.93
C ILE A 5 2.59 16.72 -35.62
N TYR A 6 2.34 15.41 -35.61
CA TYR A 6 1.14 14.84 -35.02
C TYR A 6 1.40 14.59 -33.52
N ILE A 7 0.85 15.49 -32.71
CA ILE A 7 0.91 15.52 -31.25
C ILE A 7 0.11 14.42 -30.51
N PRO A 8 -0.81 13.59 -31.07
CA PRO A 8 -1.66 12.75 -30.21
C PRO A 8 -1.10 11.37 -29.84
N ILE A 9 0.06 10.91 -30.34
CA ILE A 9 0.60 9.58 -29.97
C ILE A 9 1.40 9.62 -28.65
N LEU A 10 1.68 10.81 -28.11
CA LEU A 10 2.33 10.99 -26.81
C LEU A 10 1.35 10.84 -25.62
N LEU A 11 0.04 10.72 -25.88
CA LEU A 11 -1.02 10.75 -24.85
C LEU A 11 -1.72 9.39 -24.62
N SER A 12 -1.39 8.35 -25.39
CA SER A 12 -2.04 7.03 -25.33
C SER A 12 -1.36 5.99 -24.43
N ILE A 13 -0.28 6.34 -23.71
CA ILE A 13 0.45 5.42 -22.80
C ILE A 13 0.10 5.66 -21.32
N LEU A 14 -0.97 6.41 -21.05
CA LEU A 14 -1.49 6.67 -19.70
C LEU A 14 -2.53 5.64 -19.21
N ALA A 15 -2.81 4.59 -19.97
CA ALA A 15 -3.76 3.55 -19.58
C ALA A 15 -3.14 2.15 -19.70
N LEU A 16 -2.54 1.69 -18.60
CA LEU A 16 -2.35 0.26 -18.34
C LEU A 16 -2.82 -0.02 -16.91
N PRO A 17 -3.63 -1.07 -16.71
CA PRO A 17 -4.48 -1.21 -15.55
C PRO A 17 -3.69 -1.55 -14.29
N ILE A 18 -4.15 -0.92 -13.22
CA ILE A 18 -3.73 -1.05 -11.84
C ILE A 18 -3.88 -2.51 -11.39
N LEU A 19 -2.75 -3.16 -11.11
CA LEU A 19 -2.68 -4.36 -10.27
C LEU A 19 -1.89 -4.00 -9.01
N THR A 20 -2.47 -3.11 -8.20
CA THR A 20 -2.11 -2.93 -6.79
C THR A 20 -3.28 -3.39 -5.94
N SER A 21 -3.42 -4.70 -5.76
CA SER A 21 -4.15 -5.22 -4.60
C SER A 21 -3.29 -4.98 -3.37
N HIS A 22 -3.53 -3.83 -2.74
CA HIS A 22 -3.00 -3.44 -1.45
C HIS A 22 -3.11 -4.59 -0.44
N LEU A 23 -1.97 -5.13 -0.01
CA LEU A 23 -1.83 -5.80 1.29
C LEU A 23 -1.79 -4.70 2.37
N ALA A 24 -2.90 -4.00 2.55
CA ALA A 24 -3.11 -3.13 3.70
C ALA A 24 -3.37 -4.01 4.93
N ALA A 25 -2.28 -4.34 5.63
CA ALA A 25 -2.36 -4.53 7.06
C ALA A 25 -2.82 -3.21 7.68
N SER A 26 -3.81 -3.28 8.56
CA SER A 26 -4.36 -2.14 9.30
C SER A 26 -3.30 -1.57 10.23
N ILE A 27 -2.61 -0.54 9.77
CA ILE A 27 -2.06 0.54 10.59
C ILE A 27 -2.66 1.78 9.93
N ASN A 28 -3.36 2.64 10.69
CA ASN A 28 -3.65 3.99 10.20
C ASN A 28 -2.31 4.56 9.76
N PRO A 29 -2.05 4.83 8.46
CA PRO A 29 -0.76 5.37 8.08
C PRO A 29 -0.60 6.68 8.86
N SER A 30 0.46 6.76 9.68
CA SER A 30 0.90 8.04 10.21
C SER A 30 1.10 8.99 9.03
N LEU A 31 0.98 10.30 9.27
CA LEU A 31 1.24 11.30 8.23
C LEU A 31 2.62 11.03 7.58
N ASP A 32 3.60 10.64 8.40
CA ASP A 32 4.97 10.26 8.00
C ASP A 32 5.00 9.10 6.99
N ASN A 33 4.15 8.09 7.14
CA ASN A 33 4.11 6.95 6.21
C ASN A 33 3.55 7.35 4.83
N ILE A 34 2.66 8.35 4.78
CA ILE A 34 2.14 8.89 3.52
C ILE A 34 3.19 9.76 2.83
N GLU A 35 3.97 10.52 3.60
CA GLU A 35 5.05 11.37 3.07
C GLU A 35 6.22 10.54 2.55
N ALA A 36 6.59 9.48 3.26
CA ALA A 36 7.58 8.49 2.82
C ALA A 36 7.18 7.84 1.48
N GLU A 37 5.95 7.31 1.37
CA GLU A 37 5.48 6.66 0.13
C GLU A 37 5.44 7.64 -1.06
N LYS A 38 5.06 8.90 -0.81
CA LYS A 38 5.11 9.95 -1.84
C LYS A 38 6.53 10.28 -2.27
N ALA A 39 7.44 10.44 -1.31
CA ALA A 39 8.84 10.75 -1.57
C ALA A 39 9.53 9.63 -2.35
N GLU A 40 9.31 8.37 -1.96
CA GLU A 40 9.80 7.19 -2.67
C GLU A 40 9.32 7.19 -4.13
N LYS A 41 8.01 7.45 -4.34
CA LYS A 41 7.44 7.48 -5.69
C LYS A 41 8.02 8.61 -6.54
N ILE A 42 8.26 9.79 -5.97
CA ILE A 42 8.86 10.92 -6.69
C ILE A 42 10.31 10.60 -7.05
N LEU A 43 11.09 10.05 -6.12
CA LEU A 43 12.46 9.57 -6.38
C LEU A 43 12.50 8.53 -7.50
N TRP A 44 11.58 7.58 -7.50
CA TRP A 44 11.47 6.58 -8.57
C TRP A 44 11.19 7.21 -9.95
N ILE A 45 10.29 8.19 -10.01
CA ILE A 45 10.00 8.94 -11.25
C ILE A 45 11.25 9.72 -11.70
N ALA A 46 11.95 10.36 -10.77
CA ALA A 46 13.15 11.15 -11.05
C ALA A 46 14.31 10.26 -11.57
N ASN A 47 14.54 9.11 -10.95
CA ASN A 47 15.49 8.10 -11.43
C ASN A 47 15.14 7.58 -12.83
N THR A 48 13.85 7.37 -13.09
CA THR A 48 13.38 6.99 -14.42
C THR A 48 13.64 8.09 -15.46
N ALA A 49 13.48 9.37 -15.08
CA ALA A 49 13.79 10.50 -15.94
C ALA A 49 15.30 10.59 -16.22
N ARG A 50 16.15 10.47 -15.19
CA ARG A 50 17.62 10.43 -15.31
C ARG A 50 18.06 9.41 -16.36
N ARG A 51 17.65 8.14 -16.20
CA ARG A 51 18.01 7.04 -17.11
C ARG A 51 17.63 7.34 -18.56
N ARG A 52 16.48 7.98 -18.81
CA ARG A 52 16.04 8.32 -20.18
C ARG A 52 16.92 9.38 -20.83
N VAL A 53 17.35 10.39 -20.07
CA VAL A 53 18.24 11.45 -20.57
C VAL A 53 19.64 10.92 -20.79
N GLU A 54 20.16 10.15 -19.83
CA GLU A 54 21.46 9.48 -19.89
C GLU A 54 21.60 8.63 -21.17
N ILE A 55 20.56 7.88 -21.52
CA ILE A 55 20.56 7.09 -22.76
C ILE A 55 20.67 7.98 -23.98
N LEU A 56 19.86 9.05 -24.06
CA LEU A 56 19.89 9.96 -25.20
C LEU A 56 21.28 10.60 -25.36
N ILE A 57 21.90 10.98 -24.25
CA ILE A 57 23.27 11.48 -24.19
C ILE A 57 24.24 10.44 -24.72
N ASN A 58 24.24 9.23 -24.16
CA ASN A 58 25.19 8.18 -24.52
C ASN A 58 25.08 7.77 -25.98
N LEU A 59 23.85 7.65 -26.50
CA LEU A 59 23.62 7.36 -27.92
C LEU A 59 24.20 8.43 -28.84
N THR A 60 24.12 9.69 -28.41
CA THR A 60 24.66 10.82 -29.16
C THR A 60 26.19 10.80 -29.11
N ILE A 61 26.78 10.67 -27.91
CA ILE A 61 28.25 10.68 -27.71
C ILE A 61 28.93 9.56 -28.48
N ILE A 62 28.36 8.36 -28.45
CA ILE A 62 29.01 7.18 -29.03
C ILE A 62 28.85 7.17 -30.57
N ASN A 63 27.90 7.93 -31.14
CA ASN A 63 27.76 8.06 -32.59
C ASN A 63 28.65 9.21 -33.13
N GLU A 64 29.85 8.86 -33.56
CA GLU A 64 30.83 9.81 -34.11
C GLU A 64 30.28 10.65 -35.27
N THR A 65 29.39 10.08 -36.10
CA THR A 65 28.76 10.82 -37.22
C THR A 65 27.84 11.91 -36.69
N ILE A 66 27.07 11.63 -35.64
CA ILE A 66 26.17 12.62 -35.01
C ILE A 66 26.99 13.71 -34.32
N ILE A 67 28.04 13.33 -33.57
CA ILE A 67 28.94 14.30 -32.94
C ILE A 67 29.61 15.18 -33.99
N GLY A 68 30.05 14.60 -35.12
CA GLY A 68 30.55 15.35 -36.27
C GLY A 68 29.54 16.40 -36.74
N LYS A 69 28.28 16.02 -36.97
CA LYS A 69 27.20 16.95 -37.35
C LYS A 69 26.95 18.06 -36.33
N ILE A 70 27.02 17.75 -35.03
CA ILE A 70 26.86 18.75 -33.96
C ILE A 70 28.02 19.76 -34.01
N LYS A 71 29.25 19.29 -34.20
CA LYS A 71 30.45 20.14 -34.35
C LYS A 71 30.38 21.00 -35.60
N ASP A 72 30.03 20.40 -36.75
CA ASP A 72 29.89 21.11 -38.02
C ASP A 72 28.81 22.21 -37.97
N ALA A 73 27.78 22.01 -37.14
CA ALA A 73 26.74 23.00 -36.89
C ALA A 73 27.14 24.09 -35.87
N GLY A 74 28.33 24.01 -35.28
CA GLY A 74 28.80 24.96 -34.26
C GLY A 74 28.09 24.83 -32.91
N LEU A 75 27.50 23.67 -32.60
CA LEU A 75 26.67 23.45 -31.39
C LEU A 75 27.41 22.71 -30.28
N GLU A 76 28.74 22.57 -30.36
CA GLU A 76 29.55 21.81 -29.39
C GLU A 76 29.51 22.42 -27.98
N GLU A 77 29.53 23.75 -27.87
CA GLU A 77 29.42 24.43 -26.58
C GLU A 77 28.02 24.23 -25.95
N GLU A 78 26.95 24.38 -26.74
CA GLU A 78 25.58 24.10 -26.28
C GLU A 78 25.40 22.64 -25.84
N TRP A 79 26.02 21.70 -26.56
CA TRP A 79 26.02 20.28 -26.22
C TRP A 79 26.70 20.04 -24.87
N ASN A 80 27.94 20.50 -24.71
CA ASN A 80 28.72 20.31 -23.49
C ASN A 80 28.06 20.98 -22.28
N GLY A 81 27.46 22.17 -22.45
CA GLY A 81 26.69 22.82 -21.40
C GLY A 81 25.51 21.97 -20.91
N ASN A 82 24.84 21.23 -21.80
CA ASN A 82 23.78 20.30 -21.41
C ASN A 82 24.30 19.03 -20.71
N LEU A 83 25.52 18.58 -21.01
CA LEU A 83 26.15 17.49 -20.26
C LEU A 83 26.48 17.91 -18.82
N SER A 84 27.00 19.13 -18.64
CA SER A 84 27.24 19.70 -17.31
C SER A 84 25.93 19.84 -16.52
N LEU A 85 24.88 20.39 -17.14
CA LEU A 85 23.55 20.47 -16.51
C LEU A 85 22.99 19.08 -16.17
N PHE A 86 23.20 18.08 -17.01
CA PHE A 86 22.77 16.72 -16.70
C PHE A 86 23.42 16.21 -15.41
N ASN A 87 24.73 16.39 -15.26
CA ASN A 87 25.47 15.96 -14.06
C ASN A 87 25.00 16.72 -12.80
N GLU A 88 24.72 18.02 -12.90
CA GLU A 88 24.11 18.79 -11.80
C GLU A 88 22.76 18.18 -11.38
N GLY A 89 21.94 17.76 -12.34
CA GLY A 89 20.70 17.03 -12.06
C GLY A 89 20.92 15.68 -11.37
N VAL A 90 22.01 14.97 -11.70
CA VAL A 90 22.39 13.72 -11.03
C VAL A 90 22.77 13.97 -9.58
N GLU A 91 23.60 14.97 -9.30
CA GLU A 91 24.00 15.36 -7.94
C GLU A 91 22.79 15.72 -7.07
N LEU A 92 21.82 16.48 -7.61
CA LEU A 92 20.57 16.79 -6.90
C LEU A 92 19.76 15.53 -6.59
N LEU A 93 19.75 14.54 -7.49
CA LEU A 93 19.05 13.29 -7.27
C LEU A 93 19.73 12.41 -6.21
N GLU A 94 21.06 12.42 -6.14
CA GLU A 94 21.83 11.75 -5.09
C GLU A 94 21.61 12.41 -3.72
N ASN A 95 21.54 13.74 -3.68
CA ASN A 95 21.14 14.49 -2.48
C ASN A 95 19.71 14.13 -2.06
N ALA A 96 18.77 14.04 -3.01
CA ALA A 96 17.40 13.64 -2.75
C ALA A 96 17.32 12.24 -2.11
N ALA A 97 18.12 11.29 -2.61
CA ALA A 97 18.21 9.94 -2.04
C ALA A 97 18.81 9.96 -0.62
N SER A 98 19.80 10.82 -0.37
CA SER A 98 20.40 10.99 0.95
C SER A 98 19.40 11.53 1.97
N PHE A 99 18.68 12.61 1.64
CA PHE A 99 17.61 13.14 2.50
C PHE A 99 16.49 12.14 2.77
N PHE A 100 16.15 11.30 1.79
CA PHE A 100 15.17 10.24 1.98
C PHE A 100 15.62 9.22 3.03
N ASN A 101 16.90 8.83 3.01
CA ASN A 101 17.48 7.92 4.00
C ASN A 101 17.59 8.56 5.40
N GLU A 102 17.63 9.88 5.48
CA GLU A 102 17.58 10.67 6.72
C GLU A 102 16.15 10.94 7.22
N GLU A 103 15.14 10.36 6.57
CA GLU A 103 13.70 10.56 6.84
C GLU A 103 13.22 12.02 6.61
N ASP A 104 14.02 12.84 5.93
CA ASP A 104 13.65 14.20 5.52
C ASP A 104 12.93 14.16 4.15
N TYR A 105 11.68 13.71 4.19
CA TYR A 105 10.87 13.51 2.98
C TYR A 105 10.57 14.82 2.22
N LEU A 106 10.51 15.96 2.92
CA LEU A 106 10.27 17.25 2.29
C LEU A 106 11.47 17.69 1.44
N ASN A 107 12.69 17.57 1.98
CA ASN A 107 13.88 17.87 1.19
C ASN A 107 14.09 16.81 0.10
N ALA A 108 13.90 15.53 0.40
CA ALA A 108 13.98 14.47 -0.62
C ALA A 108 13.07 14.75 -1.83
N THR A 109 11.81 15.12 -1.60
CA THR A 109 10.88 15.47 -2.68
C THR A 109 11.28 16.73 -3.42
N THR A 110 11.72 17.77 -2.70
CA THR A 110 12.14 19.05 -3.30
C THR A 110 13.33 18.86 -4.25
N TYR A 111 14.39 18.18 -3.79
CA TYR A 111 15.57 17.91 -4.60
C TYR A 111 15.27 16.99 -5.79
N ALA A 112 14.44 15.96 -5.60
CA ALA A 112 14.03 15.09 -6.70
C ALA A 112 13.22 15.84 -7.77
N MET A 113 12.37 16.79 -7.38
CA MET A 113 11.63 17.64 -8.33
C MET A 113 12.54 18.59 -9.10
N GLN A 114 13.54 19.20 -8.44
CA GLN A 114 14.54 20.05 -9.08
C GLN A 114 15.37 19.24 -10.11
N ALA A 115 15.83 18.04 -9.72
CA ALA A 115 16.51 17.12 -10.63
C ALA A 115 15.64 16.78 -11.86
N MET A 116 14.35 16.49 -11.66
CA MET A 116 13.41 16.23 -12.75
C MET A 116 13.25 17.41 -13.71
N GLU A 117 13.24 18.64 -13.19
CA GLU A 117 13.16 19.85 -14.02
C GLU A 117 14.41 20.00 -14.90
N ILE A 118 15.60 19.77 -14.32
CA ILE A 118 16.86 19.77 -15.06
C ILE A 118 16.85 18.68 -16.13
N PHE A 119 16.50 17.44 -15.80
CA PHE A 119 16.43 16.35 -16.78
C PHE A 119 15.46 16.67 -17.93
N ARG A 120 14.31 17.27 -17.62
CA ARG A 120 13.34 17.71 -18.64
C ARG A 120 13.94 18.77 -19.57
N ASN A 121 14.68 19.73 -19.03
CA ASN A 121 15.30 20.81 -19.79
C ASN A 121 16.45 20.27 -20.66
N VAL A 122 17.33 19.47 -20.10
CA VAL A 122 18.41 18.78 -20.82
C VAL A 122 17.83 17.96 -21.97
N PHE A 123 16.78 17.16 -21.72
CA PHE A 123 16.15 16.35 -22.76
C PHE A 123 15.64 17.21 -23.93
N ARG A 124 14.97 18.33 -23.64
CA ARG A 124 14.45 19.25 -24.67
C ARG A 124 15.57 19.90 -25.46
N ASN A 125 16.59 20.38 -24.76
CA ASN A 125 17.73 21.07 -25.37
C ASN A 125 18.53 20.14 -26.27
N ILE A 126 18.82 18.92 -25.81
CA ILE A 126 19.47 17.90 -26.63
C ILE A 126 18.68 17.62 -27.90
N ASN A 127 17.36 17.42 -27.80
CA ASN A 127 16.54 17.22 -28.99
C ASN A 127 16.59 18.43 -29.93
N ARG A 128 16.62 19.67 -29.40
CA ARG A 128 16.76 20.88 -30.20
C ARG A 128 18.11 20.91 -30.94
N ILE A 129 19.20 20.61 -30.24
CA ILE A 129 20.56 20.52 -30.80
C ILE A 129 20.59 19.50 -31.93
N LEU A 130 20.06 18.30 -31.71
CA LEU A 130 20.00 17.25 -32.72
C LEU A 130 19.20 17.68 -33.96
N CYS A 131 18.07 18.39 -33.78
CA CYS A 131 17.31 18.95 -34.90
C CYS A 131 18.09 20.04 -35.65
N GLN A 132 18.78 20.94 -34.95
CA GLN A 132 19.57 22.01 -35.55
C GLN A 132 20.80 21.47 -36.32
N ALA A 133 21.40 20.39 -35.82
CA ALA A 133 22.47 19.63 -36.48
C ALA A 133 21.96 18.74 -37.65
N ASN A 134 20.67 18.83 -38.00
CA ASN A 134 20.04 18.06 -39.08
C ASN A 134 20.23 16.53 -38.92
N VAL A 135 20.22 16.06 -37.67
CA VAL A 135 20.28 14.64 -37.33
C VAL A 135 18.89 14.05 -37.50
N ARG A 136 18.77 13.01 -38.33
CA ARG A 136 17.48 12.33 -38.54
C ARG A 136 17.22 11.35 -37.39
N LYS A 137 15.96 11.10 -37.08
CA LYS A 137 15.57 10.22 -35.97
C LYS A 137 16.08 8.79 -36.15
N GLU A 138 16.15 8.34 -37.40
CA GLU A 138 16.62 7.02 -37.81
C GLU A 138 18.15 6.88 -37.70
N GLU A 139 18.88 8.00 -37.68
CA GLU A 139 20.34 8.02 -37.51
C GLU A 139 20.77 7.87 -36.05
N LEU A 140 19.87 8.12 -35.09
CA LEU A 140 20.19 8.00 -33.66
C LEU A 140 20.29 6.54 -33.21
N ILE A 141 19.39 5.64 -33.64
CA ILE A 141 19.43 4.21 -33.28
C ILE A 141 18.58 3.36 -34.23
N ASP A 142 19.19 2.32 -34.80
CA ASP A 142 18.47 1.12 -35.20
C ASP A 142 18.39 0.19 -33.97
N GLY A 143 17.20 -0.03 -33.39
CA GLY A 143 17.03 -0.84 -32.16
C GLY A 143 16.59 -0.13 -30.88
N ARG A 144 16.10 1.13 -30.97
CA ARG A 144 15.53 1.89 -29.82
C ARG A 144 14.51 1.09 -28.98
N GLY A 145 13.67 0.29 -29.64
CA GLY A 145 12.67 -0.54 -28.95
C GLY A 145 13.27 -1.55 -27.98
N LEU A 146 14.49 -2.04 -28.24
CA LEU A 146 15.21 -2.97 -27.38
C LEU A 146 15.78 -2.27 -26.14
N LEU A 147 16.34 -1.06 -26.30
CA LEU A 147 16.76 -0.25 -25.15
C LEU A 147 15.56 0.12 -24.26
N GLU A 148 14.42 0.46 -24.85
CA GLU A 148 13.17 0.67 -24.10
C GLU A 148 12.68 -0.60 -23.41
N ALA A 149 12.90 -1.79 -24.00
CA ALA A 149 12.60 -3.06 -23.35
C ALA A 149 13.53 -3.35 -22.16
N ILE A 150 14.82 -3.05 -22.28
CA ILE A 150 15.81 -3.22 -21.19
C ILE A 150 15.41 -2.36 -19.99
N ASN A 151 15.10 -1.10 -20.22
CA ASN A 151 14.66 -0.20 -19.15
C ASN A 151 13.36 -0.65 -18.49
N ARG A 152 12.41 -1.19 -19.27
CA ARG A 152 11.18 -1.75 -18.72
C ARG A 152 11.47 -2.97 -17.83
N ALA A 153 12.43 -3.80 -18.21
CA ALA A 153 12.86 -4.95 -17.41
C ALA A 153 13.56 -4.50 -16.11
N LEU A 154 14.48 -3.53 -16.18
CA LEU A 154 15.12 -2.94 -15.00
C LEU A 154 14.11 -2.33 -14.03
N ALA A 155 13.19 -1.51 -14.53
CA ALA A 155 12.13 -0.93 -13.71
C ALA A 155 11.20 -1.98 -13.08
N ARG A 156 11.03 -3.14 -13.74
CA ARG A 156 10.29 -4.28 -13.18
C ARG A 156 11.08 -4.97 -12.08
N ILE A 157 12.39 -5.17 -12.24
CA ILE A 157 13.28 -5.72 -11.20
C ILE A 157 13.23 -4.83 -9.96
N GLU A 158 13.42 -3.53 -10.13
CA GLU A 158 13.42 -2.55 -9.04
C GLU A 158 12.11 -2.60 -8.23
N LYS A 159 10.97 -2.64 -8.92
CA LYS A 159 9.66 -2.83 -8.26
C LYS A 159 9.57 -4.13 -7.48
N ILE A 160 10.13 -5.23 -7.99
CA ILE A 160 10.12 -6.51 -7.27
C ILE A 160 11.03 -6.42 -6.05
N LYS A 161 12.23 -5.82 -6.16
CA LYS A 161 13.16 -5.62 -5.04
C LYS A 161 12.50 -4.82 -3.91
N ASN A 162 11.80 -3.72 -4.20
CA ASN A 162 11.08 -2.96 -3.16
C ASN A 162 9.99 -3.80 -2.49
N LEU A 163 9.30 -4.68 -3.23
CA LEU A 163 8.35 -5.61 -2.62
C LEU A 163 9.04 -6.62 -1.69
N LEU A 164 10.25 -7.07 -2.01
CA LEU A 164 11.00 -8.02 -1.17
C LEU A 164 11.30 -7.43 0.21
N VAL A 165 11.67 -6.14 0.30
CA VAL A 165 11.89 -5.44 1.59
C VAL A 165 10.66 -5.58 2.50
N SER A 166 9.47 -5.26 1.97
CA SER A 166 8.21 -5.35 2.73
C SER A 166 7.82 -6.77 3.14
N LEU A 167 8.39 -7.80 2.50
CA LEU A 167 8.14 -9.21 2.79
C LEU A 167 9.16 -9.73 3.81
N GLU A 168 10.41 -9.29 3.72
CA GLU A 168 11.46 -9.55 4.69
C GLU A 168 11.09 -8.99 6.08
N GLU A 169 10.57 -7.77 6.15
CA GLU A 169 10.01 -7.18 7.38
C GLU A 169 8.89 -8.04 7.99
N LYS A 170 8.17 -8.81 7.15
CA LYS A 170 7.10 -9.73 7.57
C LYS A 170 7.62 -11.13 7.90
N GLY A 171 8.94 -11.32 7.95
CA GLY A 171 9.63 -12.56 8.26
C GLY A 171 9.60 -13.59 7.13
N ILE A 172 9.41 -13.17 5.88
CA ILE A 172 9.46 -14.06 4.71
C ILE A 172 10.89 -14.06 4.17
N GLU A 173 11.47 -15.25 4.05
CA GLU A 173 12.80 -15.42 3.45
C GLU A 173 12.77 -15.11 1.94
N VAL A 174 13.55 -14.11 1.53
CA VAL A 174 13.60 -13.59 0.14
C VAL A 174 14.99 -13.57 -0.48
N SER A 175 16.03 -14.01 0.24
CA SER A 175 17.44 -14.02 -0.19
C SER A 175 17.63 -14.63 -1.58
N GLU A 176 17.11 -15.84 -1.78
CA GLU A 176 17.26 -16.54 -3.06
C GLU A 176 16.50 -15.86 -4.21
N VAL A 177 15.45 -15.09 -3.91
CA VAL A 177 14.72 -14.31 -4.93
C VAL A 177 15.53 -13.08 -5.31
N LEU A 178 16.17 -12.45 -4.32
CA LEU A 178 17.04 -11.28 -4.53
C LEU A 178 18.24 -11.64 -5.40
N GLU A 179 18.92 -12.77 -5.13
CA GLU A 179 20.05 -13.26 -5.92
C GLU A 179 19.68 -13.44 -7.41
N ILE A 180 18.53 -14.05 -7.71
CA ILE A 180 18.05 -14.23 -9.10
C ILE A 180 17.77 -12.88 -9.77
N LEU A 181 17.29 -11.89 -9.02
CA LEU A 181 17.02 -10.55 -9.55
C LEU A 181 18.31 -9.76 -9.80
N GLU A 182 19.33 -9.91 -8.95
CA GLU A 182 20.65 -9.34 -9.16
C GLU A 182 21.34 -9.95 -10.38
N GLU A 183 21.22 -11.27 -10.55
CA GLU A 183 21.68 -11.94 -11.77
C GLU A 183 20.94 -11.40 -13.00
N ALA A 184 19.61 -11.25 -12.95
CA ALA A 184 18.82 -10.70 -14.05
C ALA A 184 19.23 -9.26 -14.40
N GLU A 185 19.56 -8.44 -13.40
CA GLU A 185 20.01 -7.07 -13.57
C GLU A 185 21.37 -7.00 -14.26
N SER A 186 22.28 -7.93 -13.96
CA SER A 186 23.60 -8.01 -14.61
C SER A 186 23.52 -8.21 -16.14
N TYR A 187 22.48 -8.90 -16.63
CA TYR A 187 22.22 -9.08 -18.07
C TYR A 187 21.69 -7.81 -18.75
N LEU A 188 21.23 -6.80 -18.00
CA LEU A 188 20.54 -5.62 -18.53
C LEU A 188 21.45 -4.38 -18.60
N ASN A 189 22.75 -4.58 -18.86
CA ASN A 189 23.72 -3.50 -18.99
C ASN A 189 23.40 -2.61 -20.23
N VAL A 190 22.88 -1.41 -19.97
CA VAL A 190 22.45 -0.48 -21.03
C VAL A 190 23.62 -0.04 -21.92
N THR A 191 24.81 0.16 -21.35
CA THR A 191 26.01 0.58 -22.10
C THR A 191 26.46 -0.49 -23.09
N GLU A 192 26.49 -1.76 -22.66
CA GLU A 192 26.84 -2.87 -23.55
C GLU A 192 25.77 -3.08 -24.63
N ALA A 193 24.49 -2.93 -24.28
CA ALA A 193 23.41 -3.01 -25.25
C ALA A 193 23.53 -1.94 -26.35
N ILE A 194 23.90 -0.70 -25.99
CA ILE A 194 24.14 0.37 -26.96
C ILE A 194 25.27 -0.01 -27.92
N LYS A 195 26.39 -0.50 -27.39
CA LYS A 195 27.55 -0.92 -28.19
C LYS A 195 27.19 -2.04 -29.17
N LEU A 196 26.44 -3.04 -28.72
CA LEU A 196 25.99 -4.15 -29.57
C LEU A 196 25.04 -3.69 -30.68
N LEU A 197 24.10 -2.79 -30.38
CA LEU A 197 23.18 -2.24 -31.39
C LEU A 197 23.91 -1.44 -32.47
N GLN A 198 24.93 -0.67 -32.09
CA GLN A 198 25.75 0.08 -33.06
C GLN A 198 26.57 -0.83 -33.97
N GLN A 199 26.97 -2.00 -33.49
CA GLN A 199 27.61 -3.03 -34.31
C GLN A 199 26.60 -3.80 -35.19
N GLY A 200 25.31 -3.45 -35.15
CA GLY A 200 24.24 -4.15 -35.85
C GLY A 200 23.85 -5.49 -35.21
N ASN A 201 24.37 -5.79 -34.01
CA ASN A 201 24.15 -7.06 -33.31
C ASN A 201 22.84 -7.04 -32.51
N VAL A 202 21.73 -6.91 -33.22
CA VAL A 202 20.38 -6.85 -32.65
C VAL A 202 20.05 -8.14 -31.88
N SER A 203 20.43 -9.31 -32.40
CA SER A 203 20.18 -10.62 -31.78
C SER A 203 20.86 -10.79 -30.43
N ALA A 204 22.09 -10.30 -30.25
CA ALA A 204 22.75 -10.36 -28.93
C ALA A 204 21.98 -9.57 -27.87
N VAL A 205 21.37 -8.44 -28.23
CA VAL A 205 20.56 -7.65 -27.31
C VAL A 205 19.18 -8.27 -27.07
N SER A 206 18.50 -8.72 -28.12
CA SER A 206 17.15 -9.31 -27.98
C SER A 206 17.16 -10.69 -27.33
N GLU A 207 18.00 -11.60 -27.81
CA GLU A 207 18.04 -13.00 -27.39
C GLU A 207 19.03 -13.24 -26.25
N GLY A 208 20.20 -12.58 -26.31
CA GLY A 208 21.22 -12.72 -25.27
C GLY A 208 20.83 -11.98 -23.98
N MET A 209 20.65 -10.67 -24.06
CA MET A 209 20.42 -9.84 -22.86
C MET A 209 18.97 -9.93 -22.38
N LEU A 210 18.01 -9.54 -23.23
CA LEU A 210 16.61 -9.40 -22.84
C LEU A 210 15.93 -10.73 -22.53
N ALA A 211 16.15 -11.78 -23.34
CA ALA A 211 15.48 -13.06 -23.10
C ALA A 211 15.99 -13.73 -21.82
N GLN A 212 17.31 -13.68 -21.54
CA GLN A 212 17.87 -14.24 -20.31
C GLN A 212 17.41 -13.47 -19.07
N ALA A 213 17.45 -12.14 -19.09
CA ALA A 213 16.94 -11.33 -17.99
C ALA A 213 15.45 -11.60 -17.73
N ASN A 214 14.61 -11.67 -18.76
CA ASN A 214 13.18 -11.96 -18.60
C ASN A 214 12.91 -13.39 -18.10
N LYS A 215 13.74 -14.36 -18.47
CA LYS A 215 13.69 -15.73 -17.95
C LYS A 215 13.96 -15.72 -16.45
N LEU A 216 15.02 -15.04 -16.00
CA LEU A 216 15.38 -14.91 -14.59
C LEU A 216 14.30 -14.15 -13.79
N ILE A 217 13.79 -13.03 -14.31
CA ILE A 217 12.66 -12.28 -13.70
C ILE A 217 11.45 -13.20 -13.51
N THR A 218 11.15 -14.05 -14.49
CA THR A 218 10.02 -14.99 -14.41
C THR A 218 10.27 -16.08 -13.36
N GLN A 219 11.51 -16.58 -13.27
CA GLN A 219 11.92 -17.53 -12.24
C GLN A 219 11.82 -16.93 -10.84
N ALA A 220 12.33 -15.71 -10.64
CA ALA A 220 12.22 -14.96 -9.38
C ALA A 220 10.75 -14.80 -8.96
N LEU A 221 9.86 -14.41 -9.88
CA LEU A 221 8.44 -14.26 -9.59
C LEU A 221 7.75 -15.57 -9.24
N ARG A 222 8.14 -16.69 -9.86
CA ARG A 222 7.62 -18.01 -9.50
C ARG A 222 8.05 -18.39 -8.09
N LYS A 223 9.35 -18.23 -7.78
CA LYS A 223 9.91 -18.56 -6.46
C LYS A 223 9.32 -17.68 -5.35
N LEU A 224 9.12 -16.38 -5.64
CA LEU A 224 8.43 -15.47 -4.74
C LEU A 224 6.99 -15.92 -4.42
N LYS A 225 6.25 -16.37 -5.43
CA LYS A 225 4.90 -16.92 -5.23
C LYS A 225 4.90 -18.17 -4.36
N GLU A 226 5.91 -19.03 -4.50
CA GLU A 226 6.08 -20.23 -3.68
C GLU A 226 6.34 -19.85 -2.21
N LYS A 227 7.30 -18.96 -1.94
CA LYS A 227 7.59 -18.46 -0.59
C LYS A 227 6.38 -17.80 0.08
N ILE A 228 5.61 -17.01 -0.66
CA ILE A 228 4.36 -16.42 -0.14
C ILE A 228 3.34 -17.51 0.22
N ARG A 229 3.17 -18.54 -0.63
CA ARG A 229 2.26 -19.67 -0.35
C ARG A 229 2.68 -20.45 0.90
N GLU A 230 3.97 -20.71 1.07
CA GLU A 230 4.52 -21.38 2.24
C GLU A 230 4.21 -20.59 3.52
N SER A 231 4.54 -19.30 3.54
CA SER A 231 4.27 -18.42 4.69
C SER A 231 2.78 -18.36 5.05
N VAL A 232 1.90 -18.26 4.06
CA VAL A 232 0.45 -18.27 4.29
C VAL A 232 -0.01 -19.61 4.85
N THR A 233 0.48 -20.72 4.30
CA THR A 233 0.13 -22.07 4.77
C THR A 233 0.55 -22.24 6.22
N GLU A 234 1.74 -21.79 6.59
CA GLU A 234 2.21 -21.81 7.97
C GLU A 234 1.30 -20.98 8.88
N ARG A 235 0.90 -19.77 8.47
CA ARG A 235 -0.03 -18.92 9.23
C ARG A 235 -1.39 -19.59 9.45
N ILE A 236 -1.91 -20.32 8.47
CA ILE A 236 -3.16 -21.10 8.60
C ILE A 236 -2.98 -22.19 9.65
N GLU A 237 -1.88 -22.94 9.60
CA GLU A 237 -1.60 -24.00 10.57
C GLU A 237 -1.38 -23.45 11.99
N GLN A 238 -0.65 -22.34 12.13
CA GLN A 238 -0.51 -21.64 13.41
C GLN A 238 -1.86 -21.18 13.96
N PHE A 239 -2.75 -20.68 13.10
CA PHE A 239 -4.09 -20.28 13.51
C PHE A 239 -4.95 -21.48 13.91
N LYS A 240 -4.89 -22.60 13.18
CA LYS A 240 -5.57 -23.85 13.55
C LYS A 240 -5.16 -24.29 14.95
N ARG A 241 -3.86 -24.28 15.26
CA ARG A 241 -3.36 -24.55 16.63
C ARG A 241 -3.88 -23.55 17.65
N LYS A 242 -3.98 -22.25 17.32
CA LYS A 242 -4.57 -21.23 18.22
C LYS A 242 -6.06 -21.51 18.49
N LEU A 243 -6.82 -21.90 17.48
CA LEU A 243 -8.23 -22.28 17.65
C LEU A 243 -8.38 -23.54 18.49
N GLU A 244 -7.54 -24.55 18.29
CA GLU A 244 -7.55 -25.77 19.10
C GLU A 244 -7.24 -25.47 20.57
N ARG A 245 -6.24 -24.62 20.85
CA ARG A 245 -5.94 -24.15 22.21
C ARG A 245 -7.09 -23.33 22.80
N LEU A 246 -7.71 -22.46 22.02
CA LEU A 246 -8.88 -21.68 22.47
C LEU A 246 -10.04 -22.60 22.80
N ARG A 247 -10.31 -23.61 21.96
CA ARG A 247 -11.33 -24.63 22.22
C ARG A 247 -11.06 -25.38 23.51
N GLU A 248 -9.83 -25.81 23.75
CA GLU A 248 -9.50 -26.52 24.99
C GLU A 248 -9.67 -25.61 26.21
N ARG A 249 -9.22 -24.35 26.14
CA ARG A 249 -9.46 -23.36 27.22
C ARG A 249 -10.96 -23.17 27.49
N ILE A 250 -11.78 -23.07 26.45
CA ILE A 250 -13.25 -22.97 26.60
C ILE A 250 -13.78 -24.24 27.25
N ARG A 251 -13.35 -25.42 26.80
CA ARG A 251 -13.79 -26.71 27.36
C ARG A 251 -13.42 -26.85 28.83
N GLU A 252 -12.20 -26.49 29.23
CA GLU A 252 -11.75 -26.50 30.63
C GLU A 252 -12.64 -25.60 31.49
N ARG A 253 -12.87 -24.36 31.05
CA ARG A 253 -13.74 -23.40 31.75
C ARG A 253 -15.20 -23.84 31.82
N LEU A 254 -15.73 -24.45 30.77
CA LEU A 254 -17.08 -25.03 30.79
C LEU A 254 -17.19 -26.17 31.80
N ARG A 255 -16.16 -27.02 31.92
CA ARG A 255 -16.11 -28.05 32.98
C ARG A 255 -16.09 -27.44 34.37
N GLU A 256 -15.34 -26.37 34.59
CA GLU A 256 -15.34 -25.64 35.88
C GLU A 256 -16.73 -25.10 36.25
N MET A 257 -17.53 -24.73 35.24
CA MET A 257 -18.90 -24.23 35.41
C MET A 257 -19.97 -25.33 35.43
N ASN A 258 -19.61 -26.61 35.29
CA ASN A 258 -20.55 -27.73 35.07
C ASN A 258 -21.51 -27.53 33.88
N ILE A 259 -21.05 -26.85 32.83
CA ILE A 259 -21.81 -26.64 31.58
C ILE A 259 -21.22 -27.54 30.50
N THR A 260 -22.06 -28.22 29.72
CA THR A 260 -21.59 -29.00 28.57
C THR A 260 -21.28 -28.11 27.36
N GLU A 261 -20.39 -28.54 26.45
CA GLU A 261 -20.14 -27.79 25.21
C GLU A 261 -21.43 -27.54 24.44
N ASP A 262 -22.29 -28.56 24.29
CA ASP A 262 -23.53 -28.41 23.51
C ASP A 262 -24.54 -27.48 24.18
N GLU A 263 -24.63 -27.42 25.51
CA GLU A 263 -25.46 -26.40 26.20
C GLU A 263 -24.95 -24.98 25.95
N PHE A 264 -23.63 -24.78 25.95
CA PHE A 264 -23.01 -23.50 25.64
C PHE A 264 -23.28 -23.04 24.19
N TYR A 265 -23.17 -23.95 23.22
CA TYR A 265 -23.42 -23.62 21.81
C TYR A 265 -24.90 -23.64 21.41
N GLN A 266 -25.77 -24.38 22.12
CA GLN A 266 -27.21 -24.45 21.86
C GLN A 266 -27.89 -23.10 21.94
N HIS A 267 -27.42 -22.21 22.83
CA HIS A 267 -27.90 -20.84 22.93
C HIS A 267 -27.74 -20.04 21.62
N TRP A 268 -26.95 -20.56 20.67
CA TRP A 268 -26.72 -19.98 19.35
C TRP A 268 -27.23 -20.83 18.18
N ASN A 269 -28.08 -21.83 18.44
CA ASN A 269 -28.55 -22.80 17.43
C ASN A 269 -27.41 -23.53 16.71
N PHE A 270 -26.25 -23.68 17.36
CA PHE A 270 -25.14 -24.48 16.85
C PHE A 270 -24.92 -25.68 17.76
N THR A 271 -24.50 -26.80 17.16
CA THR A 271 -23.81 -27.85 17.91
C THR A 271 -22.35 -27.48 18.03
N ALA A 272 -21.66 -27.93 19.10
CA ALA A 272 -20.22 -27.71 19.24
C ALA A 272 -19.47 -28.21 17.99
N LYS A 273 -19.83 -29.41 17.54
CA LYS A 273 -19.29 -30.02 16.32
C LYS A 273 -19.58 -29.19 15.07
N GLY A 274 -20.79 -28.62 14.93
CA GLY A 274 -21.18 -27.79 13.79
C GLY A 274 -20.43 -26.47 13.73
N PHE A 275 -20.24 -25.80 14.88
CA PHE A 275 -19.49 -24.56 14.97
C PHE A 275 -18.01 -24.77 14.60
N TRP A 276 -17.33 -25.69 15.28
CA TRP A 276 -15.91 -25.97 15.03
C TRP A 276 -15.66 -26.57 13.65
N GLY A 277 -16.54 -27.46 13.19
CA GLY A 277 -16.48 -28.06 11.86
C GLY A 277 -16.56 -27.03 10.76
N LYS A 278 -17.50 -26.08 10.85
CA LYS A 278 -17.65 -24.99 9.87
C LYS A 278 -16.42 -24.09 9.79
N HIS A 279 -15.79 -23.80 10.93
CA HIS A 279 -14.59 -22.97 10.95
C HIS A 279 -13.35 -23.69 10.38
N ILE A 280 -13.18 -24.97 10.67
CA ILE A 280 -12.14 -25.80 10.06
C ILE A 280 -12.37 -25.94 8.55
N GLU A 281 -13.61 -26.17 8.12
CA GLU A 281 -13.98 -26.27 6.70
C GLU A 281 -13.66 -24.97 5.94
N ILE A 282 -13.92 -23.79 6.54
CA ILE A 282 -13.55 -22.51 5.94
C ILE A 282 -12.02 -22.39 5.80
N LEU A 283 -11.25 -22.80 6.82
CA LEU A 283 -9.79 -22.78 6.75
C LEU A 283 -9.26 -23.69 5.64
N GLU A 284 -9.81 -24.90 5.50
CA GLU A 284 -9.42 -25.83 4.42
C GLU A 284 -9.84 -25.31 3.04
N LYS A 285 -11.04 -24.71 2.90
CA LYS A 285 -11.46 -24.08 1.64
C LYS A 285 -10.54 -22.94 1.22
N VAL A 286 -10.06 -22.14 2.18
CA VAL A 286 -9.08 -21.08 1.89
C VAL A 286 -7.73 -21.68 1.51
N ARG A 287 -7.30 -22.76 2.19
CA ARG A 287 -6.09 -23.52 1.83
C ARG A 287 -6.15 -24.09 0.41
N GLU A 288 -7.28 -24.69 0.03
CA GLU A 288 -7.49 -25.24 -1.31
C GLU A 288 -7.45 -24.16 -2.38
N ARG A 289 -8.15 -23.03 -2.16
CA ARG A 289 -8.10 -21.89 -3.07
C ARG A 289 -6.69 -21.33 -3.23
N LEU A 290 -5.88 -21.31 -2.18
CA LEU A 290 -4.48 -20.89 -2.26
C LEU A 290 -3.61 -21.82 -3.13
N ARG A 291 -3.94 -23.13 -3.19
CA ARG A 291 -3.30 -24.07 -4.13
C ARG A 291 -3.69 -23.74 -5.57
N GLU A 292 -4.94 -23.37 -5.81
CA GLU A 292 -5.46 -22.99 -7.13
C GLU A 292 -4.96 -21.60 -7.59
N GLY A 293 -4.64 -20.70 -6.66
CA GLY A 293 -4.09 -19.38 -6.96
C GLY A 293 -4.28 -18.39 -5.80
N ILE A 294 -3.31 -17.50 -5.55
CA ILE A 294 -3.43 -16.53 -4.46
C ILE A 294 -4.34 -15.37 -4.89
N ASN A 295 -5.47 -15.19 -4.21
CA ASN A 295 -6.21 -13.93 -4.24
C ASN A 295 -6.04 -13.18 -2.90
N ALA A 296 -5.51 -11.96 -2.96
CA ALA A 296 -5.24 -11.14 -1.77
C ALA A 296 -6.50 -10.85 -0.94
N THR A 297 -7.70 -10.87 -1.55
CA THR A 297 -8.96 -10.71 -0.84
C THR A 297 -9.24 -11.87 0.11
N ASP A 298 -8.88 -13.10 -0.28
CA ASP A 298 -9.16 -14.29 0.52
C ASP A 298 -8.32 -14.29 1.80
N LEU A 299 -7.07 -13.80 1.73
CA LEU A 299 -6.20 -13.63 2.89
C LEU A 299 -6.72 -12.57 3.88
N LYS A 300 -7.27 -11.47 3.37
CA LYS A 300 -7.83 -10.40 4.21
C LYS A 300 -9.13 -10.82 4.88
N ILE A 301 -10.01 -11.48 4.15
CA ILE A 301 -11.25 -12.06 4.69
C ILE A 301 -10.91 -13.07 5.78
N LEU A 302 -9.92 -13.92 5.53
CA LEU A 302 -9.43 -14.88 6.51
C LEU A 302 -8.95 -14.19 7.78
N GLY A 303 -7.98 -13.26 7.69
CA GLY A 303 -7.41 -12.59 8.86
C GLY A 303 -8.42 -11.73 9.65
N THR A 304 -9.46 -11.23 9.00
CA THR A 304 -10.55 -10.49 9.67
C THR A 304 -11.46 -11.45 10.42
N ARG A 305 -11.90 -12.51 9.74
CA ARG A 305 -12.78 -13.54 10.33
C ARG A 305 -12.10 -14.26 11.49
N MET A 306 -10.81 -14.54 11.37
CA MET A 306 -9.98 -15.13 12.43
C MET A 306 -10.01 -14.31 13.72
N ARG A 307 -9.90 -12.98 13.61
CA ARG A 307 -9.95 -12.06 14.75
C ARG A 307 -11.35 -11.99 15.35
N GLU A 308 -12.37 -11.88 14.51
CA GLU A 308 -13.77 -11.82 14.94
C GLU A 308 -14.16 -13.07 15.74
N ILE A 309 -13.80 -14.27 15.26
CA ILE A 309 -14.12 -15.53 15.95
C ILE A 309 -13.46 -15.61 17.33
N CYS A 310 -12.15 -15.31 17.41
CA CYS A 310 -11.43 -15.34 18.69
C CYS A 310 -12.02 -14.34 19.69
N LEU A 311 -12.30 -13.11 19.24
CA LEU A 311 -12.83 -12.04 20.08
C LEU A 311 -14.25 -12.37 20.56
N GLU A 312 -15.11 -12.86 19.64
CA GLU A 312 -16.48 -13.23 19.97
C GLU A 312 -16.55 -14.37 21.01
N LEU A 313 -15.71 -15.40 20.84
CA LEU A 313 -15.67 -16.53 21.77
C LEU A 313 -15.14 -16.11 23.15
N GLU A 314 -14.10 -15.28 23.22
CA GLU A 314 -13.55 -14.81 24.49
C GLU A 314 -14.52 -13.86 25.23
N MET A 315 -15.20 -12.96 24.51
CA MET A 315 -16.24 -12.11 25.12
C MET A 315 -17.38 -12.92 25.72
N ARG A 316 -17.85 -13.94 24.99
CA ARG A 316 -19.02 -14.75 25.40
C ARG A 316 -18.70 -15.73 26.53
N LEU A 317 -17.50 -16.29 26.55
CA LEU A 317 -17.03 -17.12 27.65
C LEU A 317 -17.02 -16.34 28.97
N ARG A 318 -16.52 -15.10 28.94
CA ARG A 318 -16.52 -14.21 30.12
C ARG A 318 -17.95 -13.82 30.58
N LYS A 319 -18.90 -13.67 29.65
CA LYS A 319 -20.33 -13.45 29.98
C LYS A 319 -20.95 -14.63 30.74
N HIS A 320 -20.57 -15.87 30.41
CA HIS A 320 -21.02 -17.07 31.14
C HIS A 320 -20.32 -17.24 32.50
N GLU A 321 -19.06 -16.81 32.62
CA GLU A 321 -18.29 -16.87 33.88
C GLU A 321 -18.78 -15.86 34.94
N GLY A 322 -19.69 -14.95 34.60
CA GLY A 322 -20.12 -13.86 35.49
C GLY A 322 -18.99 -12.90 35.87
N LYS A 323 -17.83 -12.97 35.20
CA LYS A 323 -16.67 -12.13 35.46
C LYS A 323 -16.70 -10.89 34.57
N GLU A 324 -16.54 -9.76 35.26
CA GLU A 324 -16.21 -8.43 34.76
C GLU A 324 -16.55 -8.09 33.30
N ALA A 325 -17.78 -7.63 33.09
CA ALA A 325 -18.25 -7.16 31.79
C ALA A 325 -17.87 -5.69 31.59
N ILE A 326 -17.15 -5.40 30.50
CA ILE A 326 -17.18 -4.05 29.91
C ILE A 326 -18.59 -3.87 29.37
N ASN A 327 -19.38 -3.06 30.06
CA ASN A 327 -20.70 -2.66 29.60
C ASN A 327 -20.65 -1.14 29.44
N ILE A 328 -20.86 -0.65 28.23
CA ILE A 328 -20.80 0.78 27.95
C ILE A 328 -22.11 1.16 27.29
N THR A 329 -22.84 2.11 27.86
CA THR A 329 -24.02 2.67 27.19
C THR A 329 -23.62 3.91 26.43
N VAL A 330 -23.94 3.95 25.13
CA VAL A 330 -23.74 5.13 24.29
C VAL A 330 -25.10 5.79 24.03
N ASN A 331 -25.22 7.05 24.43
CA ASN A 331 -26.40 7.86 24.15
C ASN A 331 -26.01 9.04 23.22
N VAL A 332 -26.81 9.27 22.19
CA VAL A 332 -26.60 10.34 21.22
C VAL A 332 -27.80 11.27 21.25
N GLU A 333 -27.56 12.50 21.71
CA GLU A 333 -28.56 13.54 21.76
C GLU A 333 -28.24 14.62 20.72
N LYS A 334 -29.24 14.99 19.92
CA LYS A 334 -29.14 16.10 18.96
C LYS A 334 -29.41 17.42 19.70
N ILE A 335 -28.37 18.25 19.85
CA ILE A 335 -28.47 19.51 20.60
C ILE A 335 -29.03 20.65 19.72
N MET A 336 -28.56 20.73 18.48
CA MET A 336 -28.90 21.84 17.58
C MET A 336 -28.74 21.44 16.12
N GLU A 337 -29.61 21.98 15.27
CA GLU A 337 -29.52 21.90 13.83
C GLU A 337 -29.56 23.30 13.23
N SER A 338 -28.54 23.66 12.46
CA SER A 338 -28.50 24.92 11.72
C SER A 338 -28.47 24.62 10.23
N LYS A 339 -29.45 25.15 9.50
CA LYS A 339 -29.51 25.07 8.02
C LYS A 339 -29.08 26.41 7.44
N ILE A 340 -27.97 26.41 6.69
CA ILE A 340 -27.53 27.57 5.89
C ILE A 340 -27.46 27.10 4.43
N GLY A 341 -28.48 27.47 3.64
CA GLY A 341 -28.65 26.96 2.28
C GLY A 341 -28.91 25.44 2.26
N ARG A 342 -28.20 24.70 1.39
CA ARG A 342 -28.28 23.22 1.30
C ARG A 342 -27.42 22.48 2.35
N LYS A 343 -26.67 23.20 3.19
CA LYS A 343 -25.75 22.58 4.16
C LYS A 343 -26.39 22.56 5.53
N VAL A 344 -26.63 21.36 6.06
CA VAL A 344 -27.05 21.14 7.43
C VAL A 344 -25.82 20.95 8.31
N THR A 345 -25.76 21.70 9.41
CA THR A 345 -24.78 21.49 10.47
C THR A 345 -25.50 21.00 11.71
N VAL A 346 -25.10 19.84 12.21
CA VAL A 346 -25.71 19.22 13.40
C VAL A 346 -24.69 19.18 14.53
N LEU A 347 -25.10 19.65 15.71
CA LEU A 347 -24.32 19.51 16.94
C LEU A 347 -24.87 18.33 17.74
N LEU A 348 -24.03 17.33 17.98
CA LEU A 348 -24.35 16.15 18.76
C LEU A 348 -23.70 16.22 20.14
N ARG A 349 -24.43 15.76 21.15
CA ARG A 349 -23.91 15.36 22.45
C ARG A 349 -23.83 13.84 22.47
N VAL A 350 -22.63 13.29 22.53
CA VAL A 350 -22.42 11.86 22.71
C VAL A 350 -22.02 11.63 24.16
N THR A 351 -22.82 10.83 24.86
CA THR A 351 -22.58 10.43 26.24
C THR A 351 -22.16 8.98 26.26
N VAL A 352 -21.01 8.69 26.86
CA VAL A 352 -20.45 7.35 27.02
C VAL A 352 -20.44 7.03 28.50
N LYS A 353 -21.27 6.09 28.93
CA LYS A 353 -21.36 5.66 30.32
C LYS A 353 -20.74 4.29 30.48
N ASN A 354 -19.86 4.11 31.45
CA ASN A 354 -19.39 2.79 31.82
C ASN A 354 -20.36 2.16 32.84
N ASP A 355 -21.28 1.33 32.35
CA ASP A 355 -22.19 0.51 33.17
C ASP A 355 -21.55 -0.82 33.60
N GLY A 356 -20.30 -1.05 33.20
CA GLY A 356 -19.49 -2.18 33.61
C GLY A 356 -18.89 -2.00 35.00
N ASN A 357 -18.22 -3.05 35.46
CA ASN A 357 -17.51 -3.09 36.74
C ASN A 357 -15.98 -3.03 36.58
N VAL A 358 -15.49 -2.76 35.36
CA VAL A 358 -14.06 -2.56 35.07
C VAL A 358 -13.78 -1.16 34.54
N THR A 359 -12.55 -0.68 34.76
CA THR A 359 -12.09 0.56 34.11
C THR A 359 -11.89 0.33 32.62
N VAL A 360 -12.54 1.18 31.83
CA VAL A 360 -12.47 1.17 30.38
C VAL A 360 -11.48 2.23 29.91
N ILE A 361 -10.65 1.89 28.94
CA ILE A 361 -9.61 2.69 28.31
C ILE A 361 -10.06 3.03 26.89
N PHE A 362 -9.86 4.27 26.49
CA PHE A 362 -10.20 4.77 25.17
C PHE A 362 -8.95 5.30 24.49
N PRO A 363 -8.88 5.25 23.15
CA PRO A 363 -7.69 5.66 22.41
C PRO A 363 -7.41 7.16 22.46
N ASN A 364 -8.42 7.96 22.82
CA ASN A 364 -8.34 9.40 22.88
C ASN A 364 -9.42 9.99 23.82
N PRO A 365 -9.32 11.28 24.20
CA PRO A 365 -10.35 11.96 25.00
C PRO A 365 -11.74 12.04 24.37
N ALA A 366 -11.83 11.81 23.07
CA ALA A 366 -13.10 11.70 22.37
C ALA A 366 -13.66 10.26 22.36
N PHE A 367 -13.24 9.42 23.30
CA PHE A 367 -13.72 8.04 23.51
C PHE A 367 -13.64 7.13 22.26
N GLY A 368 -12.73 7.41 21.32
CA GLY A 368 -12.65 6.64 20.07
C GLY A 368 -13.93 6.66 19.24
N ILE A 369 -14.72 7.75 19.34
CA ILE A 369 -15.99 7.90 18.64
C ILE A 369 -15.79 7.93 17.12
N ILE A 370 -16.59 7.12 16.42
CA ILE A 370 -16.71 7.10 14.96
C ILE A 370 -18.17 7.27 14.58
N VAL A 371 -18.46 8.18 13.67
CA VAL A 371 -19.79 8.37 13.08
C VAL A 371 -19.80 7.70 11.71
N GLU A 372 -20.77 6.83 11.49
CA GLU A 372 -20.99 6.14 10.23
C GLU A 372 -22.36 6.55 9.64
N LYS A 373 -22.46 6.62 8.31
CA LYS A 373 -23.71 6.88 7.57
C LYS A 373 -24.12 5.61 6.83
N LYS A 374 -25.43 5.31 6.79
CA LYS A 374 -25.95 4.20 6.00
C LYS A 374 -26.06 4.60 4.51
N VAL A 375 -25.33 3.91 3.65
CA VAL A 375 -25.31 4.09 2.18
C VAL A 375 -25.48 2.71 1.53
N ASN A 376 -26.54 2.51 0.73
CA ASN A 376 -26.82 1.23 0.05
C ASN A 376 -26.77 0.00 0.99
N ASP A 377 -27.42 0.09 2.15
CA ASP A 377 -27.42 -0.93 3.22
C ASP A 377 -26.05 -1.26 3.84
N ARG A 378 -25.03 -0.44 3.60
CA ARG A 378 -23.73 -0.53 4.25
C ARG A 378 -23.49 0.69 5.11
N TRP A 379 -22.80 0.48 6.24
CA TRP A 379 -22.36 1.58 7.10
C TRP A 379 -20.99 2.04 6.61
N GLU A 380 -20.90 3.29 6.19
CA GLU A 380 -19.66 3.91 5.72
C GLU A 380 -19.19 4.96 6.71
N PHE A 381 -17.87 5.07 6.89
CA PHE A 381 -17.28 6.11 7.72
C PHE A 381 -17.72 7.51 7.25
N TYR A 382 -18.22 8.32 8.17
CA TYR A 382 -18.65 9.68 7.89
C TYR A 382 -17.75 10.72 8.58
N SER A 383 -17.50 10.58 9.89
CA SER A 383 -16.72 11.56 10.63
C SER A 383 -16.21 10.98 11.95
N SER A 384 -15.15 11.57 12.52
CA SER A 384 -14.70 11.36 13.89
C SER A 384 -14.35 12.70 14.54
N PRO A 385 -14.47 12.84 15.88
CA PRO A 385 -14.07 14.06 16.57
C PRO A 385 -12.54 14.24 16.51
N PHE A 386 -12.08 15.47 16.35
CA PHE A 386 -10.67 15.79 16.55
C PHE A 386 -10.32 15.57 18.03
N SER A 387 -9.24 14.84 18.28
CA SER A 387 -8.84 14.49 19.64
C SER A 387 -7.33 14.33 19.72
N THR A 388 -6.74 14.69 20.86
CA THR A 388 -5.33 14.43 21.16
C THR A 388 -5.08 12.92 21.31
N GLN A 389 -3.86 12.48 21.00
CA GLN A 389 -3.44 11.09 21.17
C GLN A 389 -3.08 10.80 22.64
N SER A 390 -4.10 10.82 23.50
CA SER A 390 -3.93 10.54 24.94
C SER A 390 -4.98 9.56 25.43
N LEU A 391 -4.55 8.49 26.08
CA LEU A 391 -5.48 7.49 26.62
C LEU A 391 -6.43 8.12 27.63
N THR A 392 -7.71 7.77 27.53
CA THR A 392 -8.75 8.24 28.46
C THR A 392 -9.35 7.06 29.18
N PHE A 393 -9.66 7.23 30.47
CA PHE A 393 -10.11 6.15 31.33
C PHE A 393 -11.49 6.50 31.89
N LEU A 394 -12.45 5.59 31.82
CA LEU A 394 -13.72 5.67 32.54
C LEU A 394 -13.78 4.52 33.55
N LYS A 395 -13.84 4.86 34.84
CA LYS A 395 -14.10 3.89 35.91
C LYS A 395 -15.57 3.43 35.89
N PRO A 396 -15.89 2.32 36.58
CA PRO A 396 -17.27 1.88 36.75
C PRO A 396 -18.20 3.00 37.24
N GLY A 397 -19.32 3.20 36.56
CA GLY A 397 -20.30 4.24 36.85
C GLY A 397 -19.97 5.65 36.34
N GLU A 398 -18.76 5.88 35.83
CA GLU A 398 -18.38 7.18 35.28
C GLU A 398 -19.01 7.43 33.89
N ILE A 399 -19.24 8.71 33.60
CA ILE A 399 -19.84 9.20 32.38
C ILE A 399 -18.88 10.18 31.72
N GLY A 400 -18.58 9.93 30.45
CA GLY A 400 -17.88 10.85 29.56
C GLY A 400 -18.85 11.55 28.61
N GLU A 401 -18.65 12.84 28.36
CA GLU A 401 -19.41 13.61 27.37
C GLU A 401 -18.48 14.16 26.30
N VAL A 402 -18.86 14.02 25.03
CA VAL A 402 -18.20 14.66 23.88
C VAL A 402 -19.24 15.42 23.08
N ARG A 403 -18.92 16.67 22.75
CA ARG A 403 -19.70 17.46 21.80
C ARG A 403 -19.00 17.46 20.46
N MET A 404 -19.70 17.04 19.41
CA MET A 404 -19.14 17.01 18.07
C MET A 404 -20.07 17.66 17.05
N ARG A 405 -19.47 18.27 16.03
CA ARG A 405 -20.17 18.99 14.97
C ARG A 405 -20.06 18.20 13.66
N LEU A 406 -21.20 17.75 13.14
CA LEU A 406 -21.30 17.19 11.79
C LEU A 406 -21.54 18.33 10.81
N ARG A 407 -20.54 18.60 9.95
CA ARG A 407 -20.62 19.65 8.92
C ARG A 407 -21.11 19.06 7.62
N ALA A 408 -22.07 19.72 6.97
CA ALA A 408 -22.65 19.27 5.70
C ALA A 408 -23.23 17.85 5.79
N ALA A 409 -23.98 17.58 6.87
CA ALA A 409 -24.67 16.31 7.04
C ALA A 409 -25.83 16.20 6.05
N GLU A 410 -25.85 15.12 5.28
CA GLU A 410 -26.94 14.81 4.37
C GLU A 410 -28.07 14.09 5.12
N PRO A 411 -29.33 14.17 4.66
CA PRO A 411 -30.42 13.36 5.21
C PRO A 411 -30.09 11.87 5.16
N GLY A 412 -30.49 11.13 6.19
CA GLY A 412 -30.27 9.68 6.26
C GLY A 412 -30.07 9.14 7.67
N ASN A 413 -29.77 7.84 7.73
CA ASN A 413 -29.52 7.13 8.98
C ASN A 413 -28.02 7.14 9.28
N TYR A 414 -27.71 7.45 10.53
CA TYR A 414 -26.36 7.52 11.07
C TYR A 414 -26.27 6.64 12.30
N ARG A 415 -25.05 6.20 12.63
CA ARG A 415 -24.76 5.60 13.92
C ARG A 415 -23.45 6.10 14.48
N VAL A 416 -23.39 6.20 15.79
CA VAL A 416 -22.16 6.49 16.53
C VAL A 416 -21.63 5.18 17.08
N ARG A 417 -20.37 4.86 16.82
CA ARG A 417 -19.64 3.74 17.40
C ARG A 417 -18.59 4.25 18.36
N VAL A 418 -18.43 3.56 19.48
CA VAL A 418 -17.41 3.85 20.48
C VAL A 418 -16.47 2.66 20.54
N HIS A 419 -15.15 2.93 20.51
CA HIS A 419 -14.12 1.91 20.61
C HIS A 419 -13.39 2.06 21.92
N ALA A 420 -13.47 1.04 22.75
CA ALA A 420 -12.88 1.06 24.08
C ALA A 420 -12.26 -0.28 24.43
N TRP A 421 -11.29 -0.31 25.34
CA TRP A 421 -10.72 -1.54 25.84
C TRP A 421 -10.42 -1.55 27.32
N SER A 422 -10.34 -2.71 27.97
CA SER A 422 -9.80 -2.79 29.34
C SER A 422 -8.30 -3.12 29.32
N ARG A 423 -7.63 -2.98 30.47
CA ARG A 423 -6.24 -3.46 30.64
C ARG A 423 -6.06 -4.95 30.29
N GLU A 424 -7.14 -5.71 30.29
CA GLU A 424 -7.16 -7.13 29.96
C GLU A 424 -7.38 -7.44 28.47
N GLY A 425 -7.46 -6.41 27.61
CA GLY A 425 -7.35 -6.55 26.15
C GLY A 425 -8.65 -6.70 25.35
N LEU A 426 -9.82 -6.49 25.96
CA LEU A 426 -11.13 -6.54 25.28
C LEU A 426 -11.37 -5.27 24.46
N VAL A 427 -11.91 -5.33 23.23
CA VAL A 427 -12.42 -4.12 22.54
C VAL A 427 -13.95 -4.11 22.59
N ALA A 428 -14.55 -3.25 23.42
CA ALA A 428 -15.99 -3.03 23.43
C ALA A 428 -16.37 -2.07 22.30
N ILE A 429 -17.36 -2.49 21.50
CA ILE A 429 -17.94 -1.69 20.43
C ILE A 429 -19.43 -1.59 20.70
N GLU A 430 -19.85 -0.40 21.14
CA GLU A 430 -21.24 -0.06 21.35
C GLU A 430 -21.67 0.97 20.31
N SER A 431 -22.94 0.88 19.89
CA SER A 431 -23.45 1.73 18.82
C SER A 431 -24.86 2.25 19.09
N SER A 432 -25.05 3.53 18.83
CA SER A 432 -26.35 4.21 18.93
C SER A 432 -26.71 4.83 17.59
N GLU A 433 -27.91 4.51 17.09
CA GLU A 433 -28.41 4.97 15.78
C GLU A 433 -29.26 6.25 15.93
N PHE A 434 -29.16 7.15 14.96
CA PHE A 434 -29.97 8.36 14.88
C PHE A 434 -30.25 8.74 13.42
N THR A 435 -31.33 9.46 13.16
CA THR A 435 -31.72 9.88 11.81
C THR A 435 -31.65 11.39 11.67
N LEU A 436 -31.12 11.86 10.53
CA LEU A 436 -31.15 13.27 10.15
C LEU A 436 -32.22 13.52 9.08
N PRO A 437 -33.09 14.53 9.28
CA PRO A 437 -34.22 14.83 8.39
C PRO A 437 -33.81 15.52 7.08
#